data_AF-A0A6B2XD11-F1
#
_entry.id   AF-A0A6B2XD11-F1
#
_cell.length_a   1.000
_cell.length_b   1.000
_cell.length_c   1.000
_cell.angle_alpha   90.00
_cell.angle_beta   90.00
_cell.angle_gamma   90.00
#
_symmetry.space_group_name_H-M   'P 1'
#
loop_
_entity.id
_entity.type
_entity.pdbx_description
1 polymer ?
#
loop_
_entity_poly.entity_id
_entity_poly.type
_entity_poly.pdbx_seq_one_letter_code
_entity_poly.pdbx_strand_id
1 'polypeptide(L)' 'MFQDSPIYDRLVAERGDVPAQTRREAERVRRELEYVMRPLQSLMPPPVPDRPAPQGHPGQGWQPALPPAPRPY' A
#
# COMPACT_ATOMS: atom_id res chain seq x y z
N MET A 1 0.27 -16.21 2.31
CA MET A 1 1.74 -16.10 2.38
C MET A 1 2.24 -15.99 0.95
N PHE A 2 2.95 -14.91 0.60
CA PHE A 2 3.52 -14.66 -0.74
C PHE A 2 4.98 -15.15 -0.83
N GLN A 3 5.43 -15.94 0.14
CA GLN A 3 6.83 -16.02 0.56
C GLN A 3 7.72 -16.86 -0.36
N ASP A 4 7.17 -17.69 -1.25
CA ASP A 4 7.95 -18.57 -2.10
C ASP A 4 7.63 -18.36 -3.60
N SER A 5 7.33 -17.12 -3.98
CA SER A 5 7.24 -16.79 -5.40
C SER A 5 8.62 -16.38 -5.89
N PRO A 6 9.32 -17.20 -6.70
CA PRO A 6 10.71 -16.95 -7.12
C PRO A 6 10.89 -15.63 -7.88
N ILE A 7 9.79 -14.99 -8.29
CA ILE A 7 9.76 -13.65 -8.87
C ILE A 7 10.17 -12.59 -7.84
N TYR A 8 9.72 -12.68 -6.59
CA TYR A 8 10.02 -11.66 -5.58
C TYR A 8 11.50 -11.68 -5.17
N ASP A 9 12.08 -12.85 -4.89
CA ASP A 9 13.49 -12.95 -4.53
C ASP A 9 14.41 -12.44 -5.65
N ARG A 10 14.08 -12.77 -6.90
CA ARG A 10 14.83 -12.28 -8.06
C ARG A 10 14.73 -10.77 -8.20
N LEU A 11 13.53 -10.20 -8.02
CA LEU A 11 13.34 -8.75 -8.04
C LEU A 11 14.12 -8.06 -6.93
N VAL A 12 14.15 -8.64 -5.72
CA VAL A 12 14.94 -8.12 -4.60
C VAL A 12 16.44 -8.21 -4.90
N ALA A 13 16.92 -9.28 -5.53
CA ALA A 13 18.31 -9.40 -5.93
C ALA A 13 18.72 -8.39 -7.03
N GLU A 14 17.83 -8.12 -7.99
CA GLU A 14 18.10 -7.22 -9.12
C GLU A 14 17.87 -5.73 -8.79
N ARG A 15 16.92 -5.41 -7.90
CA ARG A 15 16.46 -4.03 -7.61
C ARG A 15 16.58 -3.62 -6.14
N GLY A 16 16.95 -4.56 -5.25
CA GLY A 16 16.86 -4.38 -3.82
C GLY A 16 15.45 -4.58 -3.28
N ASP A 17 15.33 -4.62 -1.96
CA ASP A 17 14.04 -4.74 -1.27
C ASP A 17 13.28 -3.40 -1.28
N VAL A 18 12.75 -3.06 -2.47
CA VAL A 18 11.95 -1.85 -2.71
C VAL A 18 10.75 -1.77 -1.76
N PRO A 19 9.95 -2.84 -1.52
CA PRO A 19 8.85 -2.79 -0.56
C PRO A 19 9.29 -2.38 0.85
N ALA A 20 10.38 -2.96 1.38
CA ALA A 20 10.87 -2.57 2.69
C ALA A 20 11.41 -1.13 2.71
N GLN A 21 12.09 -0.70 1.64
CA GLN A 21 12.55 0.69 1.50
C GLN A 21 11.36 1.67 1.51
N THR A 22 10.34 1.43 0.69
CA THR A 22 9.14 2.27 0.65
C THR A 22 8.45 2.32 2.01
N ARG A 23 8.38 1.20 2.74
CA ARG A 23 7.81 1.18 4.10
C ARG A 23 8.59 2.07 5.06
N ARG A 24 9.92 1.99 5.03
CA ARG A 24 10.78 2.84 5.87
C ARG A 24 10.61 4.32 5.55
N GLU A 25 10.61 4.68 4.27
CA GLU A 25 10.42 6.07 3.85
C GLU A 25 9.03 6.59 4.20
N ALA A 26 7.98 5.79 3.99
CA ALA A 26 6.62 6.14 4.38
C ALA A 26 6.51 6.40 5.89
N GLU A 27 7.13 5.56 6.72
CA GLU A 27 7.17 5.79 8.17
C GLU A 27 7.97 7.05 8.55
N ARG A 28 9.08 7.32 7.86
CA ARG A 28 9.87 8.54 8.08
C ARG A 28 9.03 9.79 7.78
N VAL A 29 8.43 9.85 6.59
CA VAL A 29 7.56 10.96 6.18
C VAL A 29 6.37 11.11 7.11
N ARG A 30 5.76 10.00 7.57
CA ARG A 30 4.64 10.05 8.51
C ARG A 30 5.03 10.71 9.83
N ARG A 31 6.20 10.37 10.39
CA ARG A 31 6.71 10.97 11.64
C ARG A 31 7.02 12.46 11.46
N GLU A 32 7.61 12.83 10.33
CA GLU A 32 7.88 14.24 10.00
C GLU A 32 6.58 15.03 9.88
N LEU A 33 5.58 14.48 9.21
CA LEU A 33 4.25 15.08 9.10
C LEU A 33 3.58 15.23 10.47
N GLU A 34 3.59 14.18 11.29
CA GLU A 34 3.07 14.22 12.67
C GLU A 34 3.74 15.32 13.49
N TYR A 35 5.06 15.49 13.37
CA TYR A 35 5.81 16.54 14.05
C TYR A 35 5.39 17.95 13.60
N VAL A 36 5.31 18.19 12.29
CA VAL A 36 4.92 19.49 11.71
C VAL A 36 3.46 19.82 12.00
N MET A 37 2.57 18.84 11.99
CA MET A 37 1.14 19.05 12.24
C MET A 37 0.80 19.11 13.72
N ARG A 38 1.68 18.70 14.64
CA ARG A 38 1.40 18.66 16.08
C ARG A 38 0.87 19.99 16.66
N PRO A 39 1.41 21.17 16.30
CA PRO A 39 0.85 22.45 16.74
C PRO A 39 -0.55 22.71 16.17
N LEU A 40 -0.80 22.31 14.93
CA LEU A 40 -2.08 22.49 14.24
C LEU A 40 -3.16 21.55 14.77
N GLN A 41 -2.80 20.33 15.18
CA GLN A 41 -3.71 19.35 15.77
C GLN A 41 -4.37 19.85 17.07
N SER A 42 -3.70 20.74 17.83
CA SER A 42 -4.29 21.37 19.02
C SER A 42 -5.42 22.36 18.69
N LEU A 43 -5.48 22.86 17.45
CA LEU A 43 -6.49 23.81 16.97
C LEU A 43 -7.61 23.13 16.19
N MET A 44 -7.44 21.85 15.86
CA MET A 44 -8.36 21.08 15.04
C MET A 44 -9.35 20.31 15.94
N PRO A 45 -10.65 20.27 15.59
CA PRO A 45 -11.60 19.39 16.27
C PRO A 45 -11.15 17.93 16.15
N PRO A 46 -11.38 17.08 17.17
CA PRO A 46 -10.98 15.68 17.11
C PRO A 46 -11.58 15.01 15.86
N PRO A 47 -10.84 14.11 15.20
CA PRO A 47 -11.38 13.37 14.07
C PRO A 47 -12.62 12.60 14.55
N VAL A 48 -13.76 12.87 13.93
CA VAL A 48 -14.96 12.05 14.11
C VAL A 48 -14.61 10.62 13.69
N PRO A 49 -14.86 9.60 14.53
CA PRO A 49 -14.61 8.23 14.14
C PRO A 49 -15.38 7.93 12.85
N ASP A 50 -14.62 7.54 11.83
CA ASP A 50 -15.13 7.21 10.50
C ASP A 50 -16.25 6.16 10.66
N ARG A 51 -17.46 6.53 10.22
CA ARG A 51 -18.57 5.58 10.06
C ARG A 51 -18.02 4.43 9.22
N PRO A 52 -18.20 3.15 9.62
CA PRO A 52 -17.60 2.04 8.90
C PRO A 52 -17.91 2.16 7.41
N ALA A 53 -16.87 2.36 6.61
CA ALA A 53 -16.93 2.23 5.17
C ALA A 53 -17.67 0.91 4.87
N PRO A 54 -18.63 0.88 3.92
CA PRO A 54 -19.33 -0.34 3.60
C PRO A 54 -18.29 -1.41 3.29
N GLN A 55 -18.30 -2.46 4.13
CA GLN A 55 -17.47 -3.63 4.04
C GLN A 55 -17.80 -4.35 2.73
N GLY A 56 -17.22 -3.89 1.63
CA GLY A 56 -17.58 -4.29 0.28
C GLY A 56 -16.34 -4.30 -0.61
N HIS A 57 -15.79 -5.51 -0.77
CA HIS A 57 -14.86 -5.96 -1.81
C HIS A 57 -13.35 -5.98 -1.44
N PRO A 58 -12.86 -7.10 -0.88
CA PRO A 58 -11.43 -7.41 -0.92
C PRO A 58 -11.07 -7.80 -2.37
N GLY A 59 -10.75 -6.80 -3.21
CA GLY A 59 -10.43 -7.08 -4.62
C GLY A 59 -10.09 -5.88 -5.50
N GLN A 60 -10.18 -4.64 -4.98
CA GLN A 60 -9.84 -3.45 -5.75
C GLN A 60 -8.40 -2.97 -5.52
N GLY A 61 -7.49 -3.92 -5.29
CA GLY A 61 -6.05 -3.70 -5.42
C GLY A 61 -5.57 -4.60 -6.55
N TRP A 62 -5.07 -3.98 -7.64
CA TRP A 62 -4.35 -4.62 -8.74
C TRP A 62 -5.12 -5.76 -9.45
N GLN A 63 -5.90 -5.42 -10.47
CA GLN A 63 -6.40 -6.41 -11.43
C GLN A 63 -5.30 -6.67 -12.48
N PRO A 64 -4.67 -7.86 -12.53
CA PRO A 64 -3.86 -8.22 -13.69
C PRO A 64 -4.78 -8.41 -14.90
N ALA A 65 -4.37 -7.88 -16.05
CA ALA A 65 -5.10 -8.07 -17.30
C ALA A 65 -5.29 -9.57 -17.60
N LEU A 66 -6.54 -10.01 -17.77
CA LEU A 66 -6.84 -11.37 -18.23
C LEU A 66 -6.15 -11.60 -19.59
N PRO A 67 -5.45 -12.73 -19.81
CA PRO A 67 -4.92 -13.05 -21.14
C PRO A 67 -6.08 -13.23 -22.14
N PRO A 68 -5.88 -12.89 -23.43
CA PRO A 68 -6.93 -12.99 -24.44
C PRO A 68 -7.40 -14.45 -24.57
N ALA A 69 -8.71 -14.66 -24.61
CA ALA A 69 -9.30 -15.98 -24.81
C ALA A 69 -8.84 -16.58 -26.16
N PRO A 70 -8.54 -17.88 -26.23
CA PRO A 70 -8.19 -18.53 -27.49
C PRO A 70 -9.40 -18.47 -28.43
N ARG A 71 -9.18 -17.90 -29.62
CA ARG A 71 -10.18 -17.84 -30.68
C ARG A 71 -10.36 -19.26 -31.26
N PRO A 72 -11.60 -19.80 -31.34
CA PRO A 72 -11.83 -21.00 -32.11
C PRO A 72 -11.63 -20.70 -33.61
N TYR A 73 -11.04 -21.66 -34.31
CA TYR A 73 -10.80 -21.66 -35.76
C TYR A 73 -12.10 -21.74 -36.57
#